data_AF-A0A377JUZ9-F1
#
_entry.id   AF-A0A377JUZ9-F1
#
_cell.length_a   1.000
_cell.length_b   1.000
_cell.length_c   1.000
_cell.angle_alpha   90.00
_cell.angle_beta   90.00
_cell.angle_gamma   90.00
#
_symmetry.space_group_name_H-M   'P 1'
#
loop_
_entity.id
_entity.type
_entity.pdbx_description
1 polymer ?
#
loop_
_entity_poly.entity_id
_entity_poly.type
_entity_poly.pdbx_seq_one_letter_code
_entity_poly.pdbx_strand_id
1 'polypeptide(L)' 'MKFYIITISTAMLLSGCMTQNTLKKRTASVIGCHPQDITIENRSTAFSGGEYYTAICNEQSYSCTAHEDFPTQTQCAPVR' A
#
# COMPACT_ATOMS: atom_id res chain seq x y z
N MET A 1 25.50 -13.63 -43.97
CA MET A 1 25.10 -12.29 -43.49
C MET A 1 24.63 -12.44 -42.04
N LYS A 2 25.15 -11.63 -41.11
CA LYS A 2 24.84 -11.69 -39.67
C LYS A 2 23.50 -11.00 -39.40
N PHE A 3 22.52 -11.72 -38.86
CA PHE A 3 21.27 -11.15 -38.37
C PHE A 3 21.47 -10.65 -36.95
N TYR A 4 21.49 -9.33 -36.76
CA TYR A 4 21.44 -8.71 -35.44
C TYR A 4 19.97 -8.59 -35.03
N ILE A 5 19.49 -9.56 -34.25
CA ILE A 5 18.22 -9.42 -33.55
C ILE A 5 18.49 -8.52 -32.34
N ILE A 6 18.14 -7.25 -32.47
CA ILE A 6 18.10 -6.30 -31.36
C ILE A 6 16.90 -6.72 -30.51
N THR A 7 17.15 -7.55 -29.50
CA THR A 7 16.20 -7.88 -28.45
C THR A 7 15.92 -6.59 -27.67
N ILE A 8 14.82 -5.94 -28.04
CA ILE A 8 14.22 -4.84 -27.29
C ILE A 8 13.90 -5.42 -25.91
N SER A 9 14.77 -5.15 -24.96
CA SER A 9 14.57 -5.47 -23.56
C SER A 9 13.40 -4.62 -23.09
N THR A 10 12.20 -5.21 -23.11
CA THR A 10 11.05 -4.70 -22.39
C THR A 10 11.43 -4.73 -20.92
N ALA A 11 12.02 -3.64 -20.45
CA ALA A 11 12.16 -3.37 -19.03
C ALA A 11 10.75 -3.45 -18.44
N MET A 12 10.47 -4.58 -17.81
CA MET A 12 9.29 -4.79 -17.00
C MET A 12 9.39 -3.75 -15.88
N LEU A 13 8.74 -2.60 -16.09
CA LEU A 13 8.37 -1.68 -15.03
C LEU A 13 7.44 -2.45 -14.12
N LEU A 14 8.03 -3.18 -13.17
CA LEU A 14 7.37 -3.67 -11.97
C LEU A 14 7.05 -2.44 -11.12
N SER A 15 6.09 -1.64 -11.58
CA SER A 15 5.33 -0.75 -10.70
C SER A 15 4.72 -1.68 -9.66
N GLY A 16 5.33 -1.70 -8.48
CA GLY A 16 5.05 -2.69 -7.45
C GLY A 16 3.71 -2.41 -6.79
N CYS A 17 2.61 -2.75 -7.48
CA CYS A 17 1.26 -2.65 -6.95
C CYS A 17 1.24 -3.21 -5.53
N MET A 18 1.02 -2.32 -4.55
CA MET A 18 0.99 -2.72 -3.17
C MET A 18 -0.19 -3.67 -2.93
N THR A 19 0.11 -4.93 -2.67
CA THR A 19 -0.92 -5.95 -2.44
C THR A 19 -1.66 -5.63 -1.14
N GLN A 20 -2.98 -5.86 -1.10
CA GLN A 20 -3.82 -5.61 0.08
C GLN A 20 -3.25 -6.26 1.36
N ASN A 21 -2.63 -7.45 1.24
CA ASN A 21 -2.02 -8.14 2.36
C ASN A 21 -0.81 -7.37 2.96
N THR A 22 -0.02 -6.73 2.11
CA THR A 22 1.12 -5.90 2.54
C THR A 22 0.63 -4.64 3.25
N LEU A 23 -0.44 -4.03 2.73
CA LEU A 23 -1.10 -2.88 3.38
C LEU A 23 -1.59 -3.25 4.78
N LYS A 24 -2.39 -4.32 4.89
CA LYS A 24 -2.91 -4.79 6.19
C LYS A 24 -1.81 -5.01 7.22
N LYS A 25 -0.71 -5.68 6.85
CA LYS A 25 0.42 -5.94 7.76
C LYS A 25 1.10 -4.64 8.23
N ARG A 26 1.31 -3.68 7.33
CA ARG A 26 1.93 -2.39 7.67
C ARG A 26 1.01 -1.58 8.59
N THR A 27 -0.24 -1.42 8.20
CA THR A 27 -1.25 -0.73 9.01
C THR A 27 -1.36 -1.35 10.40
N ALA A 28 -1.44 -2.68 10.50
CA ALA A 28 -1.47 -3.44 11.75
C ALA A 28 -0.29 -3.13 12.65
N SER A 29 0.92 -3.10 12.08
CA SER A 29 2.12 -2.72 12.80
C SER A 29 2.11 -1.27 13.30
N VAL A 30 1.53 -0.33 12.54
CA VAL A 30 1.48 1.09 12.92
C VAL A 30 0.46 1.34 14.03
N ILE A 31 -0.72 0.72 13.97
CA ILE A 31 -1.77 0.93 14.97
C ILE A 31 -1.65 -0.01 16.18
N GLY A 32 -0.76 -1.00 16.13
CA GLY A 32 -0.60 -2.01 17.20
C GLY A 32 -1.69 -3.08 17.21
N CYS A 33 -2.25 -3.40 16.05
CA CYS A 33 -3.29 -4.43 15.89
C CYS A 33 -2.72 -5.71 15.27
N HIS A 34 -3.42 -6.84 15.42
CA HIS A 34 -3.06 -8.04 14.67
C HIS A 34 -3.54 -7.93 13.21
N PRO A 35 -2.78 -8.35 12.19
CA PRO A 35 -3.18 -8.20 10.78
C PRO A 35 -4.49 -8.91 10.40
N GLN A 36 -4.90 -9.91 11.19
CA GLN A 36 -6.16 -10.63 11.00
C GLN A 36 -7.37 -9.86 11.56
N ASP A 37 -7.14 -8.97 12.52
CA ASP A 37 -8.17 -8.17 13.19
C ASP A 37 -8.32 -6.77 12.55
N ILE A 38 -7.59 -6.51 11.46
CA ILE A 38 -7.71 -5.30 10.66
C ILE A 38 -8.66 -5.47 9.48
N THR A 39 -9.57 -4.52 9.38
CA THR A 39 -10.37 -4.25 8.19
C THR A 39 -9.93 -2.92 7.58
N ILE A 40 -9.78 -2.87 6.27
CA ILE A 40 -9.45 -1.65 5.53
C ILE A 40 -10.67 -1.26 4.71
N GLU A 41 -11.13 -0.03 4.89
CA GLU A 41 -12.30 0.55 4.22
C GLU A 41 -11.95 1.89 3.57
N ASN A 42 -12.83 2.38 2.69
CA ASN A 42 -12.74 3.71 2.07
C ASN A 42 -11.38 4.01 1.39
N ARG A 43 -10.73 2.98 0.83
CA ARG A 43 -9.44 3.12 0.15
C ARG A 43 -9.58 4.00 -1.09
N SER A 44 -8.80 5.07 -1.14
CA SER A 44 -8.72 6.03 -2.23
C SER A 44 -7.27 6.36 -2.56
N THR A 45 -6.96 6.53 -3.83
CA THR A 45 -5.60 6.86 -4.28
C THR A 45 -5.48 8.37 -4.48
N ALA A 46 -4.45 8.96 -3.88
CA ALA A 46 -4.04 10.34 -4.08
C ALA A 46 -3.45 10.51 -5.49
N PHE A 47 -3.64 11.69 -6.08
CA PHE A 47 -2.95 12.05 -7.33
C PHE A 47 -1.41 12.01 -7.19
N SER A 48 -0.88 12.16 -5.97
CA SER A 48 0.55 12.10 -5.67
C SER A 48 1.11 10.67 -5.50
N GLY A 49 0.33 9.62 -5.73
CA GLY A 49 0.77 8.22 -5.53
C GLY A 49 0.65 7.70 -4.09
N GLY A 50 0.09 8.50 -3.19
CA GLY A 50 -0.33 8.06 -1.85
C GLY A 50 -1.68 7.34 -1.88
N GLU A 51 -2.00 6.63 -0.81
CA GLU A 51 -3.30 5.99 -0.57
C GLU A 51 -3.86 6.47 0.77
N TYR A 52 -5.11 6.90 0.77
CA TYR A 52 -5.89 7.24 1.95
C TYR A 52 -6.89 6.11 2.21
N TYR A 53 -7.00 5.65 3.44
CA TYR A 53 -7.95 4.60 3.80
C TYR A 53 -8.31 4.67 5.28
N THR A 54 -9.42 4.06 5.66
CA THR A 54 -9.80 3.85 7.06
C THR A 54 -9.41 2.44 7.47
N ALA A 55 -8.64 2.30 8.53
CA ALA A 55 -8.37 1.01 9.16
C ALA A 55 -9.25 0.86 10.41
N ILE A 56 -9.91 -0.27 10.53
CA ILE A 56 -10.73 -0.62 11.69
C ILE A 56 -10.03 -1.75 12.42
N CYS A 57 -9.81 -1.57 13.72
CA CYS A 57 -9.30 -2.59 14.62
C CYS A 57 -10.05 -2.51 15.95
N ASN A 58 -10.62 -3.62 16.41
CA ASN A 58 -11.37 -3.69 17.68
C ASN A 58 -12.39 -2.54 17.84
N GLU A 59 -13.22 -2.32 16.81
CA GLU A 59 -14.25 -1.26 16.75
C GLU A 59 -13.71 0.18 16.77
N GLN A 60 -12.38 0.38 16.79
CA GLN A 60 -11.74 1.68 16.66
C GLN A 60 -11.36 1.94 15.19
N SER A 61 -11.72 3.13 14.71
CA SER A 61 -11.40 3.59 13.36
C SER A 61 -10.16 4.47 13.36
N TYR A 62 -9.28 4.24 12.39
CA TYR A 62 -8.05 4.99 12.18
C TYR A 62 -8.03 5.50 10.73
N SER A 63 -7.81 6.80 10.54
CA SER A 63 -7.53 7.36 9.23
C SER A 63 -6.05 7.15 8.94
N CYS A 64 -5.76 6.48 7.83
CA CYS A 64 -4.42 6.10 7.45
C CYS A 64 -4.04 6.64 6.08
N THR A 65 -2.77 6.96 5.95
CA THR A 65 -2.08 7.27 4.71
C THR A 65 -0.97 6.24 4.48
N ALA A 66 -0.83 5.75 3.27
CA ALA A 66 0.30 4.93 2.85
C ALA A 66 0.84 5.44 1.52
N HIS A 67 2.10 5.17 1.21
CA HIS A 67 2.67 5.49 -0.09
C HIS A 67 3.25 4.21 -0.69
N GLU A 68 2.96 3.96 -1.97
CA GLU A 68 3.43 2.74 -2.65
C GLU A 68 4.98 2.72 -2.69
N ASP A 69 5.59 3.83 -3.12
CA ASP A 69 7.04 3.98 -3.19
C ASP A 69 7.75 4.15 -1.83
N PHE A 70 7.02 4.62 -0.80
CA PHE A 70 7.59 4.91 0.52
C PHE A 70 6.87 4.09 1.61
N PRO A 71 7.18 2.79 1.70
CA PRO A 71 6.47 1.86 2.59
C PRO A 71 6.57 2.22 4.08
N THR A 72 7.64 2.92 4.46
CA THR A 72 7.90 3.41 5.82
C THR A 72 7.08 4.64 6.19
N GLN A 73 6.45 5.31 5.22
CA GLN A 73 5.59 6.48 5.45
C GLN A 73 4.13 6.12 5.70
N THR A 74 3.85 4.89 6.12
CA THR A 74 2.48 4.54 6.55
C THR A 74 2.20 5.24 7.87
N GLN A 75 1.23 6.15 7.88
CA GLN A 75 0.82 6.89 9.08
C GLN A 75 -0.65 6.64 9.34
N CYS A 76 -1.03 6.48 10.60
CA CYS A 76 -2.41 6.29 11.00
C CYS A 76 -2.71 7.16 12.22
N ALA A 77 -3.89 7.78 12.24
CA ALA A 77 -4.40 8.55 13.37
C ALA A 77 -5.83 8.09 13.71
N PRO A 78 -6.19 8.01 15.00
CA PRO A 78 -7.55 7.63 15.39
C PRO A 78 -8.56 8.66 14.90
N VAL A 79 -9.69 8.19 14.38
CA VAL A 79 -10.85 9.01 14.01
C VAL A 79 -11.73 9.12 15.25
N ARG A 80 -11.95 10.35 15.73
CA ARG A 80 -12.78 10.65 16.90
C ARG A 80 -14.23 10.89 16.53
#